data_AF-A0A9D5K6P4-F1
#
_entry.id   AF-A0A9D5K6P4-F1
#
_cell.length_a   1.000
_cell.length_b   1.000
_cell.length_c   1.000
_cell.angle_alpha   90.00
_cell.angle_beta   90.00
_cell.angle_gamma   90.00
#
_symmetry.space_group_name_H-M   'P 1'
#
loop_
_entity.id
_entity.type
_entity.pdbx_description
1 polymer ?
#
loop_
_entity_poly.entity_id
_entity_poly.type
_entity_poly.pdbx_seq_one_letter_code
_entity_poly.pdbx_strand_id
1 'polypeptide(L)'
;QVVHRIGYFSARIDQMTYAMTFDMPRRSGTVLVNVSLVDPAVLARHIEEIRKVFAKGYAMGTHVMLAEPGDNVGGVDVPKDKVGFCTVCSITLNGVLLKHGVPSMSRFGGLLELDDGKPRRFVEVIHYDSTSIDPLEVFIRSGMTGYRKAIVDGSGRIGASFRDLPANSRELVVHIAERLKDVGLGGFLTIGLPGQSVFDVPVSEGRLGAVVIGGLNPIAILEEAGIRVVSRAMSGLVEYNRLYSFEELPQRLRSLL
;
A
#
# COMPACT_ATOMS: atom_id res chain seq x y z
N GLN A 1 1.03 21.62 23.30
CA GLN A 1 -0.05 21.27 22.36
C GLN A 1 0.31 20.02 21.53
N VAL A 2 0.47 18.84 22.16
CA VAL A 2 0.85 17.59 21.44
C VAL A 2 -0.31 16.57 21.40
N VAL A 3 -1.26 16.67 22.33
CA VAL A 3 -2.37 15.72 22.51
C VAL A 3 -3.40 15.77 21.37
N HIS A 4 -3.51 16.87 20.61
CA HIS A 4 -4.49 17.02 19.52
C HIS A 4 -4.18 16.24 18.22
N ARG A 5 -3.11 15.44 18.16
CA ARG A 5 -2.74 14.66 16.96
C ARG A 5 -2.89 13.14 17.10
N ILE A 6 -3.14 12.63 18.30
CA ILE A 6 -3.38 11.19 18.52
C ILE A 6 -4.78 10.85 17.96
N GLY A 7 -4.88 9.81 17.14
CA GLY A 7 -6.11 9.45 16.41
C GLY A 7 -6.36 10.21 15.10
N TYR A 8 -5.57 11.24 14.77
CA TYR A 8 -5.72 12.00 13.52
C TYR A 8 -5.53 11.12 12.28
N PHE A 9 -4.63 10.14 12.34
CA PHE A 9 -4.38 9.23 11.22
C PHE A 9 -5.58 8.32 10.95
N SER A 10 -6.22 7.77 12.00
CA SER A 10 -7.44 6.96 11.85
C SER A 10 -8.60 7.80 11.27
N ALA A 11 -8.81 9.02 11.77
CA ALA A 11 -9.86 9.89 11.23
C ALA A 11 -9.61 10.22 9.75
N ARG A 12 -8.35 10.42 9.36
CA ARG A 12 -7.97 10.63 7.96
C ARG A 12 -8.21 9.39 7.10
N ILE A 13 -7.96 8.18 7.62
CA ILE A 13 -8.32 6.93 6.93
C ILE A 13 -9.82 6.91 6.62
N ASP A 14 -10.67 7.22 7.60
CA ASP A 14 -12.12 7.19 7.43
C ASP A 14 -12.60 8.23 6.41
N GLN A 15 -12.10 9.47 6.50
CA GLN A 15 -12.41 10.54 5.55
C GLN A 15 -12.02 10.16 4.12
N MET A 16 -10.82 9.62 3.91
CA MET A 16 -10.35 9.25 2.59
C MET A 16 -11.09 8.01 2.06
N THR A 17 -11.41 7.06 2.93
CA THR A 17 -12.24 5.88 2.61
C THR A 17 -13.62 6.32 2.12
N TYR A 18 -14.25 7.26 2.81
CA TYR A 18 -15.55 7.82 2.46
C TYR A 18 -15.51 8.60 1.14
N ALA A 19 -14.48 9.40 0.90
CA ALA A 19 -14.34 10.22 -0.30
C ALA A 19 -14.05 9.41 -1.59
N MET A 20 -13.66 8.13 -1.47
CA MET A 20 -13.31 7.28 -2.59
C MET A 20 -14.52 6.89 -3.46
N THR A 21 -14.42 7.09 -4.77
CA THR A 21 -15.55 6.84 -5.69
C THR A 21 -15.42 5.61 -6.58
N PHE A 22 -14.30 4.87 -6.51
CA PHE A 22 -14.08 3.67 -7.35
C PHE A 22 -15.22 2.64 -7.29
N ASP A 23 -15.72 2.27 -8.46
CA ASP A 23 -16.70 1.22 -8.70
C ASP A 23 -16.04 0.07 -9.45
N MET A 24 -15.90 -1.07 -8.78
CA MET A 24 -15.17 -2.23 -9.30
C MET A 24 -15.83 -2.86 -10.55
N PRO A 25 -17.17 -3.01 -10.65
CA PRO A 25 -17.81 -3.46 -11.88
C PRO A 25 -17.57 -2.54 -13.09
N ARG A 26 -17.68 -1.22 -12.92
CA ARG A 26 -17.48 -0.24 -14.00
C ARG A 26 -16.01 0.07 -14.28
N ARG A 27 -15.11 -0.31 -13.38
CA ARG A 27 -13.67 0.02 -13.43
C ARG A 27 -13.45 1.51 -13.63
N SER A 28 -14.15 2.32 -12.83
CA SER A 28 -14.17 3.78 -12.96
C SER A 28 -14.29 4.46 -11.61
N GLY A 29 -13.93 5.75 -11.56
CA GLY A 29 -13.92 6.54 -10.35
C GLY A 29 -12.56 6.55 -9.67
N THR A 30 -12.51 7.17 -8.49
CA THR A 30 -11.26 7.49 -7.84
C THR A 30 -10.78 6.43 -6.86
N VAL A 31 -9.48 6.17 -6.85
CA VAL A 31 -8.77 5.36 -5.86
C VAL A 31 -7.75 6.21 -5.10
N LEU A 32 -7.32 5.75 -3.93
CA LEU A 32 -6.32 6.45 -3.13
C LEU A 32 -4.92 6.03 -3.59
N VAL A 33 -4.02 7.00 -3.69
CA VAL A 33 -2.61 6.78 -3.99
C VAL A 33 -1.67 7.39 -2.96
N ASN A 34 -0.50 6.81 -2.85
CA ASN A 34 0.67 7.43 -2.23
C ASN A 34 1.50 8.08 -3.32
N VAL A 35 2.20 9.16 -3.00
CA VAL A 35 3.10 9.84 -3.95
C VAL A 35 4.51 9.84 -3.35
N SER A 36 5.47 9.39 -4.14
CA SER A 36 6.90 9.51 -3.83
C SER A 36 7.55 10.39 -4.89
N LEU A 37 8.23 11.46 -4.47
CA LEU A 37 8.95 12.35 -5.37
C LEU A 37 10.35 11.80 -5.63
N VAL A 38 10.64 11.48 -6.87
CA VAL A 38 11.87 10.77 -7.25
C VAL A 38 12.53 11.48 -8.44
N ASP A 39 13.86 11.52 -8.43
CA ASP A 39 14.61 11.88 -9.64
C ASP A 39 14.38 10.81 -10.73
N PRO A 40 13.99 11.18 -11.96
CA PRO A 40 13.64 10.21 -13.00
C PRO A 40 14.82 9.32 -13.39
N ALA A 41 16.05 9.85 -13.43
CA ALA A 41 17.24 9.08 -13.75
C ALA A 41 17.58 8.08 -12.63
N VAL A 42 17.37 8.47 -11.37
CA VAL A 42 17.46 7.55 -10.23
C VAL A 42 16.43 6.43 -10.34
N LEU A 43 15.16 6.78 -10.60
CA LEU A 43 14.09 5.80 -10.73
C LEU A 43 14.40 4.81 -11.86
N ALA A 44 14.93 5.30 -12.98
CA ALA A 44 15.28 4.47 -14.13
C ALA A 44 16.37 3.45 -13.81
N ARG A 45 17.38 3.82 -13.00
CA ARG A 45 18.45 2.90 -12.58
C ARG A 45 17.95 1.73 -11.72
N HIS A 46 16.87 1.92 -10.98
CA HIS A 46 16.32 0.90 -10.06
C HIS A 46 15.00 0.29 -10.54
N ILE A 47 14.58 0.59 -11.77
CA ILE A 47 13.25 0.24 -12.26
C ILE A 47 12.99 -1.26 -12.27
N GLU A 48 14.01 -2.06 -12.59
CA GLU A 48 13.90 -3.53 -12.63
C GLU A 48 13.76 -4.14 -11.23
N GLU A 49 14.43 -3.58 -10.22
CA GLU A 49 14.25 -4.00 -8.83
C GLU A 49 12.83 -3.68 -8.36
N ILE A 50 12.35 -2.46 -8.66
CA ILE A 50 10.99 -2.02 -8.36
C ILE A 50 9.95 -2.93 -9.03
N ARG A 51 10.12 -3.26 -10.32
CA ARG A 51 9.23 -4.19 -11.04
C ARG A 51 9.22 -5.57 -10.38
N LYS A 52 10.36 -6.07 -9.89
CA LYS A 52 10.40 -7.33 -9.15
C LYS A 52 9.60 -7.29 -7.85
N VAL A 53 9.54 -6.15 -7.14
CA VAL A 53 8.67 -5.98 -5.96
C VAL A 53 7.20 -6.20 -6.34
N PHE A 54 6.73 -5.61 -7.44
CA PHE A 54 5.38 -5.86 -7.96
C PHE A 54 5.19 -7.32 -8.39
N ALA A 55 6.11 -7.87 -9.20
CA ALA A 55 6.01 -9.21 -9.75
C ALA A 55 6.00 -10.31 -8.67
N LYS A 56 6.67 -10.07 -7.53
CA LYS A 56 6.65 -10.98 -6.36
C LYS A 56 5.39 -10.81 -5.48
N GLY A 57 4.51 -9.86 -5.79
CA GLY A 57 3.30 -9.59 -5.00
C GLY A 57 3.57 -8.82 -3.71
N TYR A 58 4.71 -8.15 -3.62
CA TYR A 58 5.09 -7.33 -2.45
C TYR A 58 4.68 -5.86 -2.60
N ALA A 59 3.95 -5.51 -3.66
CA ALA A 59 3.32 -4.21 -3.85
C ALA A 59 1.80 -4.30 -3.67
N MET A 60 1.15 -3.17 -3.39
CA MET A 60 -0.30 -3.09 -3.49
C MET A 60 -0.68 -3.11 -4.98
N GLY A 61 -1.33 -4.20 -5.38
CA GLY A 61 -1.82 -4.41 -6.74
C GLY A 61 -0.70 -4.52 -7.77
N THR A 62 -1.09 -4.36 -9.03
CA THR A 62 -0.20 -4.32 -10.18
C THR A 62 -0.21 -2.96 -10.87
N HIS A 63 -0.99 -2.02 -10.34
CA HIS A 63 -1.23 -0.72 -10.95
C HIS A 63 -0.40 0.37 -10.29
N VAL A 64 0.13 1.26 -11.14
CA VAL A 64 1.00 2.37 -10.78
C VAL A 64 0.74 3.54 -11.74
N MET A 65 1.14 4.74 -11.36
CA MET A 65 1.13 5.92 -12.24
C MET A 65 2.41 6.74 -12.01
N LEU A 66 2.94 7.32 -13.08
CA LEU A 66 3.92 8.40 -13.00
C LEU A 66 3.18 9.72 -13.23
N ALA A 67 3.37 10.66 -12.31
CA ALA A 67 2.97 12.05 -12.49
C ALA A 67 4.14 12.85 -13.03
N GLU A 68 3.84 13.74 -13.97
CA GLU A 68 4.83 14.51 -14.70
C GLU A 68 5.34 15.69 -13.86
N PRO A 69 6.53 16.23 -14.16
CA PRO A 69 7.00 17.45 -13.52
C PRO A 69 5.99 18.59 -13.70
N GLY A 70 5.56 19.21 -12.60
CA GLY A 70 4.52 20.25 -12.59
C GLY A 70 3.09 19.75 -12.34
N ASP A 71 2.84 18.44 -12.35
CA ASP A 71 1.55 17.89 -11.95
C ASP A 71 1.26 18.13 -10.47
N ASN A 72 -0.03 18.18 -10.13
CA ASN A 72 -0.50 18.06 -8.75
C ASN A 72 -1.26 16.73 -8.58
N VAL A 73 -0.80 15.90 -7.63
CA VAL A 73 -1.47 14.64 -7.28
C VAL A 73 -1.89 14.70 -5.82
N GLY A 74 -3.18 14.92 -5.59
CA GLY A 74 -3.71 14.92 -4.21
C GLY A 74 -3.17 16.05 -3.34
N GLY A 75 -2.89 17.23 -3.91
CA GLY A 75 -2.25 18.31 -3.15
C GLY A 75 -0.73 18.11 -2.96
N VAL A 76 -0.13 17.15 -3.65
CA VAL A 76 1.33 17.03 -3.78
C VAL A 76 1.74 17.59 -5.14
N ASP A 77 2.41 18.73 -5.13
CA ASP A 77 3.03 19.29 -6.33
C ASP A 77 4.30 18.50 -6.66
N VAL A 78 4.42 18.08 -7.92
CA VAL A 78 5.59 17.40 -8.45
C VAL A 78 6.60 18.46 -8.92
N PRO A 79 7.80 18.56 -8.32
CA PRO A 79 8.81 19.51 -8.75
C PRO A 79 9.27 19.30 -10.20
N LYS A 80 9.80 20.36 -10.82
CA LYS A 80 10.25 20.34 -12.23
C LYS A 80 11.38 19.33 -12.50
N ASP A 81 12.16 18.96 -11.48
CA ASP A 81 13.29 18.03 -11.55
C ASP A 81 12.94 16.62 -11.04
N LYS A 82 11.66 16.35 -10.78
CA LYS A 82 11.19 15.09 -10.20
C LYS A 82 10.02 14.53 -11.01
N VAL A 83 9.81 13.24 -10.84
CA VAL A 83 8.56 12.56 -11.20
C VAL A 83 7.83 12.15 -9.92
N GLY A 84 6.50 12.16 -9.96
CA GLY A 84 5.68 11.60 -8.89
C GLY A 84 5.46 10.12 -9.13
N PHE A 85 6.18 9.26 -8.42
CA PHE A 85 5.92 7.82 -8.43
C PHE A 85 4.70 7.51 -7.55
N CYS A 86 3.58 7.19 -8.18
CA CYS A 86 2.28 7.04 -7.53
C CYS A 86 1.87 5.57 -7.45
N THR A 87 1.75 5.04 -6.24
CA THR A 87 1.28 3.66 -5.98
C THR A 87 -0.06 3.66 -5.28
N VAL A 88 -0.87 2.62 -5.52
CA VAL A 88 -2.17 2.51 -4.87
C VAL A 88 -2.00 2.31 -3.36
N CYS A 89 -2.77 3.05 -2.56
CA CYS A 89 -2.79 2.92 -1.11
C CYS A 89 -3.67 1.74 -0.68
N SER A 90 -3.25 0.98 0.33
CA SER A 90 -4.03 -0.16 0.86
C SER A 90 -5.38 0.25 1.45
N ILE A 91 -5.57 1.52 1.81
CA ILE A 91 -6.86 2.08 2.23
C ILE A 91 -7.90 2.06 1.10
N THR A 92 -7.48 2.00 -0.17
CA THR A 92 -8.40 1.76 -1.30
C THR A 92 -9.25 0.50 -1.08
N LEU A 93 -8.69 -0.54 -0.45
CA LEU A 93 -9.44 -1.76 -0.14
C LEU A 93 -10.56 -1.51 0.87
N ASN A 94 -10.35 -0.64 1.85
CA ASN A 94 -11.38 -0.28 2.83
C ASN A 94 -12.59 0.36 2.13
N GLY A 95 -12.35 1.24 1.15
CA GLY A 95 -13.44 1.91 0.44
C GLY A 95 -14.25 0.93 -0.43
N VAL A 96 -13.59 -0.08 -1.03
CA VAL A 96 -14.29 -1.12 -1.78
C VAL A 96 -15.11 -1.99 -0.82
N LEU A 97 -14.52 -2.45 0.27
CA LEU A 97 -15.24 -3.23 1.29
C LEU A 97 -16.46 -2.49 1.83
N LEU A 98 -16.32 -1.19 2.13
CA LEU A 98 -17.40 -0.36 2.64
C LEU A 98 -18.58 -0.28 1.65
N LYS A 99 -18.32 -0.14 0.35
CA LYS A 99 -19.36 -0.13 -0.70
C LYS A 99 -20.09 -1.46 -0.85
N HIS A 100 -19.46 -2.56 -0.43
CA HIS A 100 -20.08 -3.87 -0.34
C HIS A 100 -20.70 -4.16 1.04
N GLY A 101 -20.82 -3.14 1.91
CA GLY A 101 -21.43 -3.27 3.23
C GLY A 101 -20.54 -3.95 4.28
N VAL A 102 -19.23 -4.07 4.02
CA VAL A 102 -18.27 -4.69 4.94
C VAL A 102 -17.47 -3.61 5.67
N PRO A 103 -17.72 -3.35 6.96
CA PRO A 103 -16.89 -2.44 7.73
C PRO A 103 -15.50 -3.03 7.97
N SER A 104 -14.45 -2.24 7.72
CA SER A 104 -13.05 -2.61 7.90
C SER A 104 -12.39 -1.70 8.91
N MET A 105 -11.77 -2.27 9.94
CA MET A 105 -11.01 -1.51 10.94
C MET A 105 -9.52 -1.70 10.71
N SER A 106 -8.79 -0.61 10.47
CA SER A 106 -7.34 -0.64 10.31
C SER A 106 -6.66 -0.61 11.67
N ARG A 107 -6.04 -1.71 12.10
CA ARG A 107 -5.41 -1.82 13.43
C ARG A 107 -4.03 -1.16 13.46
N PHE A 108 -3.13 -1.66 12.62
CA PHE A 108 -1.74 -1.20 12.57
C PHE A 108 -1.12 -1.40 11.19
N GLY A 109 -0.03 -0.67 10.93
CA GLY A 109 0.94 -0.98 9.90
C GLY A 109 2.19 -1.58 10.56
N GLY A 110 2.88 -2.47 9.86
CA GLY A 110 3.98 -3.24 10.42
C GLY A 110 4.93 -3.82 9.39
N LEU A 111 5.99 -4.45 9.89
CA LEU A 111 6.92 -5.24 9.09
C LEU A 111 6.61 -6.72 9.26
N LEU A 112 6.33 -7.38 8.14
CA LEU A 112 6.10 -8.81 8.06
C LEU A 112 7.39 -9.50 7.61
N GLU A 113 7.87 -10.42 8.42
CA GLU A 113 9.04 -11.23 8.12
C GLU A 113 8.70 -12.27 7.04
N LEU A 114 9.54 -12.33 6.01
CA LEU A 114 9.52 -13.35 4.97
C LEU A 114 10.70 -14.31 5.15
N ASP A 115 10.42 -15.58 4.91
CA ASP A 115 11.40 -16.66 4.87
C ASP A 115 11.01 -17.62 3.75
N ASP A 116 11.92 -17.83 2.79
CA ASP A 116 11.67 -18.62 1.57
C ASP A 116 10.39 -18.18 0.82
N GLY A 117 10.17 -16.86 0.73
CA GLY A 117 9.01 -16.24 0.10
C GLY A 117 7.69 -16.39 0.86
N LYS A 118 7.70 -17.01 2.05
CA LYS A 118 6.51 -17.23 2.87
C LYS A 118 6.46 -16.23 4.03
N PRO A 119 5.30 -15.59 4.27
CA PRO A 119 5.13 -14.73 5.45
C PRO A 119 5.14 -15.57 6.73
N ARG A 120 5.87 -15.10 7.74
CA ARG A 120 6.03 -15.77 9.04
C ARG A 120 5.23 -15.09 10.14
N ARG A 121 5.63 -13.87 10.53
CA ARG A 121 5.06 -13.10 11.64
C ARG A 121 5.32 -11.62 11.49
N PHE A 122 4.54 -10.78 12.15
CA PHE A 122 4.88 -9.38 12.30
C PHE A 122 6.03 -9.24 13.31
N VAL A 123 7.08 -8.51 12.92
CA VAL A 123 8.25 -8.25 13.78
C VAL A 123 8.27 -6.84 14.34
N GLU A 124 7.54 -5.92 13.71
CA GLU A 124 7.37 -4.53 14.13
C GLU A 124 5.96 -4.08 13.83
N VAL A 125 5.34 -3.29 14.72
CA VAL A 125 3.99 -2.76 14.53
C VAL A 125 3.87 -1.35 15.10
N ILE A 126 3.12 -0.49 14.43
CA ILE A 126 2.68 0.81 14.96
C ILE A 126 1.16 0.90 14.73
N HIS A 127 0.42 1.05 15.83
CA HIS A 127 -1.04 1.17 15.80
C HIS A 127 -1.48 2.52 15.21
N TYR A 128 -2.50 2.48 14.35
CA TYR A 128 -3.00 3.67 13.64
C TYR A 128 -3.73 4.66 14.55
N ASP A 129 -4.33 4.20 15.65
CA ASP A 129 -4.95 5.05 16.67
C ASP A 129 -3.92 5.85 17.49
N SER A 130 -2.67 5.39 17.50
CA SER A 130 -1.60 5.88 18.36
C SER A 130 -0.55 6.72 17.60
N THR A 131 -0.80 7.03 16.33
CA THR A 131 0.15 7.75 15.47
C THR A 131 -0.52 8.83 14.64
N SER A 132 0.28 9.80 14.18
CA SER A 132 -0.09 10.80 13.17
C SER A 132 0.66 10.62 11.84
N ILE A 133 1.56 9.64 11.78
CA ILE A 133 2.44 9.35 10.63
C ILE A 133 2.15 7.92 10.16
N ASP A 134 2.21 7.68 8.85
CA ASP A 134 2.06 6.33 8.30
C ASP A 134 3.22 5.43 8.80
N PRO A 135 2.92 4.29 9.43
CA PRO A 135 3.95 3.36 9.91
C PRO A 135 4.96 2.93 8.86
N LEU A 136 4.53 2.72 7.61
CA LEU A 136 5.43 2.27 6.55
C LEU A 136 6.40 3.36 6.14
N GLU A 137 6.02 4.64 6.17
CA GLU A 137 6.98 5.74 5.97
C GLU A 137 8.10 5.70 7.02
N VAL A 138 7.75 5.42 8.28
CA VAL A 138 8.71 5.32 9.38
C VAL A 138 9.66 4.15 9.15
N PHE A 139 9.12 2.94 8.91
CA PHE A 139 9.95 1.75 8.75
C PHE A 139 10.87 1.81 7.52
N ILE A 140 10.35 2.33 6.41
CA ILE A 140 11.14 2.51 5.18
C ILE A 140 12.27 3.50 5.42
N ARG A 141 11.98 4.67 6.00
CA ARG A 141 13.01 5.71 6.25
C ARG A 141 14.05 5.29 7.28
N SER A 142 13.66 4.46 8.24
CA SER A 142 14.57 3.90 9.25
C SER A 142 15.44 2.76 8.70
N GLY A 143 15.29 2.37 7.42
CA GLY A 143 16.07 1.29 6.81
C GLY A 143 15.75 -0.09 7.40
N MET A 144 14.53 -0.27 7.93
CA MET A 144 14.12 -1.51 8.59
C MET A 144 13.53 -2.55 7.64
N THR A 145 13.28 -2.17 6.38
CA THR A 145 12.79 -3.06 5.33
C THR A 145 13.92 -3.89 4.70
N GLY A 146 13.57 -4.95 4.00
CA GLY A 146 14.53 -5.80 3.29
C GLY A 146 13.98 -6.35 1.97
N TYR A 147 13.56 -5.47 1.06
CA TYR A 147 13.00 -5.85 -0.23
C TYR A 147 14.04 -6.43 -1.19
N ARG A 148 15.28 -5.93 -1.17
CA ARG A 148 16.32 -6.46 -2.07
C ARG A 148 16.60 -7.94 -1.85
N LYS A 149 16.66 -8.38 -0.59
CA LYS A 149 16.74 -9.82 -0.27
C LYS A 149 15.42 -10.52 -0.64
N ALA A 150 14.28 -9.92 -0.28
CA ALA A 150 12.97 -10.53 -0.53
C ALA A 150 12.72 -10.83 -2.03
N ILE A 151 13.17 -9.97 -2.94
CA ILE A 151 13.02 -10.19 -4.39
C ILE A 151 14.06 -11.16 -4.98
N VAL A 152 15.18 -11.41 -4.28
CA VAL A 152 16.26 -12.30 -4.73
C VAL A 152 16.06 -13.72 -4.20
N ASP A 153 15.97 -13.89 -2.89
CA ASP A 153 15.95 -15.20 -2.21
C ASP A 153 14.67 -15.43 -1.38
N GLY A 154 13.72 -14.50 -1.40
CA GLY A 154 12.47 -14.63 -0.67
C GLY A 154 12.56 -14.32 0.83
N SER A 155 13.72 -13.94 1.34
CA SER A 155 13.92 -13.59 2.75
C SER A 155 13.95 -12.08 2.94
N GLY A 156 13.33 -11.55 3.99
CA GLY A 156 13.37 -10.11 4.24
C GLY A 156 12.22 -9.61 5.08
N ARG A 157 12.03 -8.29 5.09
CA ARG A 157 10.95 -7.63 5.82
C ARG A 157 10.18 -6.74 4.85
N ILE A 158 8.91 -7.04 4.69
CA ILE A 158 8.01 -6.27 3.82
C ILE A 158 6.98 -5.51 4.65
N GLY A 159 6.51 -4.40 4.12
CA GLY A 159 5.46 -3.58 4.72
C GLY A 159 4.12 -4.25 4.51
N ALA A 160 3.39 -4.45 5.60
CA ALA A 160 2.02 -4.93 5.58
C ALA A 160 1.20 -4.22 6.65
N SER A 161 -0.11 -4.34 6.56
CA SER A 161 -1.04 -3.78 7.54
C SER A 161 -2.11 -4.79 7.89
N PHE A 162 -2.64 -4.67 9.10
CA PHE A 162 -3.65 -5.58 9.62
C PHE A 162 -5.02 -4.90 9.66
N ARG A 163 -6.04 -5.66 9.26
CA ARG A 163 -7.46 -5.26 9.30
C ARG A 163 -8.24 -6.24 10.16
N ASP A 164 -9.10 -5.72 11.02
CA ASP A 164 -10.17 -6.52 11.61
C ASP A 164 -11.45 -6.33 10.77
N LEU A 165 -12.12 -7.44 10.49
CA LEU A 165 -13.35 -7.51 9.70
C LEU A 165 -14.40 -8.37 10.46
N PRO A 166 -15.71 -8.22 10.21
CA PRO A 166 -16.73 -9.11 10.76
C PRO A 166 -16.52 -10.56 10.32
N ALA A 167 -16.63 -11.52 11.24
CA ALA A 167 -16.44 -12.94 10.93
C ALA A 167 -17.35 -13.45 9.79
N ASN A 168 -18.62 -13.01 9.80
CA ASN A 168 -19.64 -13.41 8.84
C ASN A 168 -19.44 -12.83 7.44
N SER A 169 -18.54 -11.85 7.24
CA SER A 169 -18.26 -11.29 5.91
C SER A 169 -17.17 -12.06 5.16
N ARG A 170 -16.56 -13.10 5.76
CA ARG A 170 -15.38 -13.76 5.19
C ARG A 170 -15.52 -14.18 3.73
N GLU A 171 -16.60 -14.89 3.40
CA GLU A 171 -16.81 -15.39 2.03
C GLU A 171 -16.93 -14.25 1.03
N LEU A 172 -17.68 -13.21 1.39
CA LEU A 172 -17.79 -11.99 0.59
C LEU A 172 -16.43 -11.28 0.43
N VAL A 173 -15.63 -11.19 1.50
CA VAL A 173 -14.29 -10.58 1.45
C VAL A 173 -13.36 -11.37 0.54
N VAL A 174 -13.39 -12.70 0.59
CA VAL A 174 -12.60 -13.56 -0.32
C VAL A 174 -13.01 -13.31 -1.77
N HIS A 175 -14.31 -13.29 -2.07
CA HIS A 175 -14.81 -13.00 -3.41
C HIS A 175 -14.42 -11.59 -3.91
N ILE A 176 -14.52 -10.57 -3.05
CA ILE A 176 -14.08 -9.21 -3.36
C ILE A 176 -12.57 -9.17 -3.62
N ALA A 177 -11.77 -9.89 -2.84
CA ALA A 177 -10.31 -9.95 -2.99
C ALA A 177 -9.90 -10.55 -4.36
N GLU A 178 -10.60 -11.59 -4.81
CA GLU A 178 -10.40 -12.17 -6.15
C GLU A 178 -10.72 -11.15 -7.25
N ARG A 179 -11.88 -10.50 -7.18
CA ARG A 179 -12.27 -9.48 -8.16
C ARG A 179 -11.35 -8.27 -8.19
N LEU A 180 -10.83 -7.86 -7.04
CA LEU A 180 -9.84 -6.79 -6.93
C LEU A 180 -8.54 -7.16 -7.64
N LYS A 181 -8.11 -8.42 -7.55
CA LYS A 181 -6.94 -8.92 -8.26
C LYS A 181 -7.11 -8.81 -9.78
N ASP A 182 -8.30 -9.15 -10.29
CA ASP A 182 -8.61 -9.09 -11.73
C ASP A 182 -8.59 -7.66 -12.31
N VAL A 183 -8.83 -6.65 -11.48
CA VAL A 183 -8.73 -5.23 -11.86
C VAL A 183 -7.40 -4.60 -11.44
N GLY A 184 -6.41 -5.41 -11.05
CA GLY A 184 -5.06 -4.95 -10.71
C GLY A 184 -4.94 -4.20 -9.39
N LEU A 185 -5.97 -4.25 -8.54
CA LEU A 185 -6.01 -3.69 -7.18
C LEU A 185 -5.93 -4.78 -6.10
N GLY A 186 -5.29 -5.91 -6.41
CA GLY A 186 -5.01 -6.95 -5.42
C GLY A 186 -4.18 -6.43 -4.25
N GLY A 187 -4.14 -7.14 -3.13
CA GLY A 187 -3.37 -6.67 -1.97
C GLY A 187 -3.64 -7.41 -0.68
N PHE A 188 -4.73 -8.19 -0.60
CA PHE A 188 -4.91 -9.17 0.47
C PHE A 188 -3.84 -10.26 0.34
N LEU A 189 -2.88 -10.26 1.27
CA LEU A 189 -1.88 -11.32 1.39
C LEU A 189 -2.47 -12.55 2.07
N THR A 190 -3.30 -12.35 3.09
CA THR A 190 -3.94 -13.44 3.84
C THR A 190 -5.25 -12.96 4.44
N ILE A 191 -6.30 -13.79 4.31
CA ILE A 191 -7.59 -13.60 4.98
C ILE A 191 -7.76 -14.77 5.95
N GLY A 192 -7.67 -14.47 7.25
CA GLY A 192 -7.74 -15.45 8.32
C GLY A 192 -9.10 -16.13 8.44
N LEU A 193 -9.14 -17.16 9.28
CA LEU A 193 -10.38 -17.76 9.74
C LEU A 193 -10.94 -16.95 10.93
N PRO A 194 -12.26 -16.96 11.15
CA PRO A 194 -12.86 -16.27 12.30
C PRO A 194 -12.25 -16.70 13.64
N GLY A 195 -11.93 -15.72 14.49
CA GLY A 195 -11.36 -15.94 15.82
C GLY A 195 -9.96 -16.58 15.85
N GLN A 196 -9.34 -16.82 14.69
CA GLN A 196 -8.00 -17.40 14.62
C GLN A 196 -6.94 -16.32 14.46
N SER A 197 -5.80 -16.51 15.13
CA SER A 197 -4.65 -15.64 14.96
C SER A 197 -4.09 -15.71 13.53
N VAL A 198 -3.50 -14.62 13.08
CA VAL A 198 -2.84 -14.54 11.77
C VAL A 198 -1.47 -13.89 11.97
N PHE A 199 -0.39 -14.60 11.64
CA PHE A 199 0.99 -14.12 11.77
C PHE A 199 1.32 -13.56 13.18
N ASP A 200 0.96 -14.36 14.20
CA ASP A 200 1.07 -14.06 15.64
C ASP A 200 0.22 -12.89 16.16
N VAL A 201 -0.71 -12.40 15.34
CA VAL A 201 -1.65 -11.35 15.73
C VAL A 201 -2.94 -12.01 16.24
N PRO A 202 -3.34 -11.78 17.50
CA PRO A 202 -4.60 -12.30 18.02
C PRO A 202 -5.80 -11.60 17.37
N VAL A 203 -6.86 -12.37 17.14
CA VAL A 203 -8.14 -11.94 16.57
C VAL A 203 -9.26 -12.30 17.54
N SER A 204 -10.08 -11.31 17.90
CA SER A 204 -11.19 -11.49 18.83
C SER A 204 -12.31 -12.36 18.25
N GLU A 205 -13.10 -12.97 19.14
CA GLU A 205 -14.32 -13.68 18.76
C GLU A 205 -15.27 -12.77 17.95
N GLY A 206 -15.95 -13.35 16.97
CA GLY A 206 -16.83 -12.59 16.05
C GLY A 206 -16.10 -11.74 15.01
N ARG A 207 -14.76 -11.77 14.98
CA ARG A 207 -13.93 -11.07 13.99
C ARG A 207 -13.09 -12.05 13.18
N LEU A 208 -12.61 -11.59 12.04
CA LEU A 208 -11.54 -12.22 11.27
C LEU A 208 -10.44 -11.19 11.01
N GLY A 209 -9.19 -11.66 10.94
CA GLY A 209 -8.03 -10.84 10.59
C GLY A 209 -7.71 -10.91 9.10
N ALA A 210 -7.38 -9.78 8.48
CA ALA A 210 -6.87 -9.72 7.12
C ALA A 210 -5.56 -8.93 7.05
N VAL A 211 -4.59 -9.49 6.35
CA VAL A 211 -3.25 -8.92 6.17
C VAL A 211 -3.17 -8.37 4.75
N VAL A 212 -2.84 -7.09 4.64
CA VAL A 212 -2.83 -6.34 3.38
C VAL A 212 -1.45 -5.75 3.12
N ILE A 213 -0.93 -5.96 1.91
CA ILE A 213 0.37 -5.44 1.46
C ILE A 213 0.37 -3.91 1.45
N GLY A 214 1.51 -3.33 1.85
CA GLY A 214 1.72 -1.88 1.85
C GLY A 214 1.86 -1.27 0.46
N GLY A 215 1.25 -0.11 0.25
CA GLY A 215 1.34 0.61 -1.03
C GLY A 215 2.70 1.26 -1.27
N LEU A 216 3.42 1.65 -0.21
CA LEU A 216 4.74 2.29 -0.32
C LEU A 216 5.87 1.29 -0.58
N ASN A 217 5.59 -0.01 -0.56
CA ASN A 217 6.61 -1.05 -0.62
C ASN A 217 7.59 -0.93 -1.80
N PRO A 218 7.17 -0.62 -3.05
CA PRO A 218 8.10 -0.56 -4.17
C PRO A 218 9.19 0.50 -4.02
N ILE A 219 8.89 1.64 -3.37
CA ILE A 219 9.85 2.74 -3.26
C ILE A 219 10.94 2.49 -2.21
N ALA A 220 10.73 1.50 -1.33
CA ALA A 220 11.70 1.12 -0.32
C ALA A 220 13.03 0.63 -0.92
N ILE A 221 13.01 0.13 -2.17
CA ILE A 221 14.22 -0.22 -2.92
C ILE A 221 15.21 0.96 -2.98
N LEU A 222 14.72 2.19 -3.14
CA LEU A 222 15.59 3.36 -3.23
C LEU A 222 16.23 3.68 -1.87
N GLU A 223 15.47 3.60 -0.79
CA GLU A 223 15.99 3.81 0.57
C GLU A 223 17.01 2.72 0.94
N GLU A 224 16.77 1.46 0.57
CA GLU A 224 17.73 0.35 0.69
C GLU A 224 18.97 0.50 -0.21
N ALA A 225 18.89 1.36 -1.24
CA ALA A 225 20.02 1.75 -2.07
C ALA A 225 20.77 2.98 -1.54
N GLY A 226 20.40 3.51 -0.37
CA GLY A 226 20.99 4.71 0.22
C GLY A 226 20.45 6.02 -0.38
N ILE A 227 19.34 5.95 -1.12
CA ILE A 227 18.73 7.10 -1.79
C ILE A 227 17.50 7.52 -0.99
N ARG A 228 17.56 8.72 -0.40
CA ARG A 228 16.44 9.27 0.37
C ARG A 228 15.29 9.70 -0.53
N VAL A 229 14.09 9.28 -0.16
CA VAL A 229 12.86 9.60 -0.90
C VAL A 229 11.87 10.36 -0.02
N VAL A 230 11.25 11.37 -0.61
CA VAL A 230 10.14 12.08 0.01
C VAL A 230 8.85 11.39 -0.42
N SER A 231 8.30 10.58 0.48
CA SER A 231 7.02 9.91 0.30
C SER A 231 5.94 10.59 1.12
N ARG A 232 4.72 10.60 0.58
CA ARG A 232 3.50 11.01 1.28
C ARG A 232 2.44 9.93 1.11
N ALA A 233 2.13 9.25 2.19
CA ALA A 233 1.05 8.27 2.25
C ALA A 233 -0.31 8.97 2.24
N MET A 234 -1.31 8.29 1.67
CA MET A 234 -2.67 8.82 1.49
C MET A 234 -2.65 10.22 0.86
N SER A 235 -1.80 10.41 -0.15
CA SER A 235 -1.56 11.71 -0.79
C SER A 235 -2.84 12.25 -1.38
N GLY A 236 -3.58 11.45 -2.14
CA GLY A 236 -4.90 11.86 -2.59
C GLY A 236 -5.63 10.84 -3.44
N LEU A 237 -6.68 11.32 -4.08
CA LEU A 237 -7.56 10.57 -4.95
C LEU A 237 -7.17 10.80 -6.40
N VAL A 238 -7.07 9.73 -7.18
CA VAL A 238 -6.84 9.78 -8.63
C VAL A 238 -7.83 8.87 -9.34
N GLU A 239 -8.20 9.25 -10.56
CA GLU A 239 -9.01 8.38 -11.42
C GLU A 239 -8.29 7.06 -11.68
N TYR A 240 -8.99 5.94 -11.46
CA TYR A 240 -8.44 4.59 -11.66
C TYR A 240 -7.85 4.41 -13.06
N ASN A 241 -8.47 5.01 -14.09
CA ASN A 241 -8.05 4.91 -15.48
C ASN A 241 -6.74 5.67 -15.80
N ARG A 242 -6.20 6.45 -14.86
CA ARG A 242 -4.85 7.03 -14.99
C ARG A 242 -3.75 6.05 -14.57
N LEU A 243 -4.10 5.03 -13.79
CA LEU A 243 -3.18 3.97 -13.42
C LEU A 243 -3.01 3.00 -14.57
N TYR A 244 -1.84 2.39 -14.64
CA TYR A 244 -1.46 1.42 -15.66
C TYR A 244 -0.65 0.29 -15.04
N SER A 245 -0.46 -0.79 -15.79
CA SER A 245 0.32 -1.93 -15.29
C SER A 245 1.77 -1.53 -15.02
N PHE A 246 2.35 -2.01 -13.92
CA PHE A 246 3.76 -1.78 -13.61
C PHE A 246 4.71 -2.28 -14.71
N GLU A 247 4.25 -3.16 -15.59
CA GLU A 247 5.00 -3.63 -16.76
C GLU A 247 5.25 -2.53 -17.80
N GLU A 248 4.39 -1.51 -17.86
CA GLU A 248 4.54 -0.34 -18.74
C GLU A 248 5.50 0.72 -18.17
N LEU A 249 5.92 0.54 -16.91
CA LEU A 249 6.68 1.55 -16.16
C LEU A 249 8.00 1.94 -16.85
N PRO A 250 8.82 1.01 -17.40
CA PRO A 250 10.05 1.40 -18.11
C PRO A 250 9.78 2.28 -19.33
N GLN A 251 8.74 1.99 -20.10
CA GLN A 251 8.38 2.73 -21.31
C GLN A 251 7.86 4.12 -20.94
N ARG A 252 6.98 4.22 -19.94
CA ARG A 252 6.43 5.47 -19.41
C ARG A 252 7.50 6.37 -18.81
N LEU A 253 8.51 5.79 -18.17
CA LEU A 253 9.60 6.56 -17.57
C LEU A 253 10.56 7.13 -18.63
N ARG A 254 10.77 6.43 -19.76
CA ARG A 254 11.64 6.92 -20.84
C ARG A 254 11.15 8.23 -21.45
N SER A 255 9.85 8.51 -21.46
CA SER A 255 9.33 9.80 -21.95
C SER A 255 9.53 10.96 -20.97
N LEU A 256 10.03 10.69 -19.76
CA LEU A 256 10.25 11.66 -18.68
C LEU A 256 11.75 11.81 -18.32
N LEU A 257 12.63 11.15 -19.08
CA LEU A 257 14.10 11.29 -19.01
C LEU A 257 14.59 12.26 -20.08
#